data_AF-A0A1E4SVS7-F1
#
_entry.id   AF-A0A1E4SVS7-F1
#
_cell.length_a   1.000
_cell.length_b   1.000
_cell.length_c   1.000
_cell.angle_alpha   90.00
_cell.angle_beta   90.00
_cell.angle_gamma   90.00
#
_symmetry.space_group_name_H-M   'P 1'
#
loop_
_entity.id
_entity.type
_entity.pdbx_description
1 polymer ?
#
loop_
_entity_poly.entity_id
_entity_poly.type
_entity_poly.pdbx_seq_one_letter_code
_entity_poly.pdbx_strand_id
1 'polypeptide(L)'
;KSSSTSSIIRFESWNLRYDSMSDSISINETISSLNSTIPQNVTYYTEYEEYPWSDRRIGIKNDVIFNKVDIFTVNEGLERQVNDLSTLLNMSYIGVGRNDGGVEGEYEAVFYNVDKFKVIKNDTFWLSLTPYNASLFKGAGSIRSCTVVGFREIETNVEFTVINLHLDDQSDSQRRFGIELAKYRAAFELDDDQVKGPVFLVGDFNSEAYGDTDGAYLVAIGNSTYNLTSSGIDDTFLKEYKSDLYESGNFTFDDLLESCEPQYRMGNLATFTGFNKIGSTSKYTRIDFQFGSNANDGRDKQFDVKMFKVGENWYDDSFYLTDHRPVITDLLFKPISINTSRLFAVGRSTTATRLFTKAPALTSSSIATKLSKVSIPLVGVSLGLAVGSTILHQTKLHNDYANQVALNAEKKAQDLNDKITATTSTSKYDGAFGGKLNYQELSIGSMFGVIAGLVVGKLSSVIMFASLAFYLSLQFLNSRNIISLPFTKVIKVGSQVIDIREMVFEKPSFNITFILAFVLAAY
;
A
#
# COMPACT_ATOMS: atom_id res chain seq x y z
N LYS A 1 12.14 -14.49 -31.49
CA LYS A 1 12.85 -14.31 -30.21
C LYS A 1 12.09 -13.23 -29.44
N SER A 2 11.03 -13.57 -28.70
CA SER A 2 10.49 -12.61 -27.72
C SER A 2 11.43 -12.65 -26.52
N SER A 3 12.07 -11.52 -26.21
CA SER A 3 12.84 -11.43 -24.98
C SER A 3 11.84 -11.44 -23.84
N SER A 4 11.99 -12.39 -22.91
CA SER A 4 11.25 -12.47 -21.66
C SER A 4 11.77 -11.42 -20.68
N THR A 5 11.72 -10.15 -21.09
CA THR A 5 12.23 -9.03 -20.30
C THR A 5 11.10 -8.52 -19.41
N SER A 6 11.34 -8.51 -18.10
CA SER A 6 10.49 -7.83 -17.14
C SER A 6 10.47 -6.33 -17.42
N SER A 7 9.34 -5.67 -17.17
CA SER A 7 9.21 -4.21 -17.27
C SER A 7 8.94 -3.59 -15.92
N ILE A 8 9.56 -2.44 -15.65
CA ILE A 8 9.14 -1.57 -14.55
C ILE A 8 8.30 -0.46 -15.15
N ILE A 9 7.07 -0.34 -14.68
CA ILE A 9 6.14 0.70 -15.09
C ILE A 9 5.78 1.51 -13.85
N ARG A 10 5.95 2.82 -13.93
CA ARG A 10 5.65 3.76 -12.84
C ARG A 10 4.27 4.37 -13.00
N PHE A 11 3.42 4.15 -12.00
CA PHE A 11 2.10 4.78 -11.93
C PHE A 11 2.17 5.98 -10.99
N GLU A 12 1.49 7.06 -11.34
CA GLU A 12 1.21 8.18 -10.45
C GLU A 12 -0.26 8.54 -10.55
N SER A 13 -0.99 8.55 -9.43
CA SER A 13 -2.39 8.95 -9.37
C SER A 13 -2.53 10.20 -8.51
N TRP A 14 -3.23 11.21 -9.00
CA TRP A 14 -3.33 12.50 -8.32
C TRP A 14 -4.65 13.22 -8.59
N ASN A 15 -5.42 13.50 -7.54
CA ASN A 15 -6.52 14.44 -7.61
C ASN A 15 -5.96 15.88 -7.76
N LEU A 16 -6.32 16.54 -8.86
CA LEU A 16 -5.72 17.81 -9.26
C LEU A 16 -6.27 19.03 -8.53
N ARG A 17 -7.38 18.89 -7.79
CA ARG A 17 -8.26 19.99 -7.41
C ARG A 17 -8.76 20.77 -8.63
N TYR A 18 -10.07 20.74 -8.88
CA TYR A 18 -10.64 21.44 -10.05
C TYR A 18 -10.33 22.96 -10.04
N ASP A 19 -10.25 23.58 -11.22
CA ASP A 19 -9.99 25.02 -11.36
C ASP A 19 -11.18 25.88 -10.92
N SER A 20 -11.32 26.06 -9.61
CA SER A 20 -12.38 26.87 -8.99
C SER A 20 -12.15 28.39 -9.14
N MET A 21 -10.94 28.81 -9.52
CA MET A 21 -10.49 30.20 -9.61
C MET A 21 -9.99 30.54 -11.02
N SER A 22 -10.79 30.22 -12.04
CA SER A 22 -10.35 30.35 -13.43
C SER A 22 -10.00 31.78 -13.84
N ASP A 23 -8.83 31.96 -14.44
CA ASP A 23 -8.20 33.25 -14.72
C ASP A 23 -7.83 33.47 -16.20
N SER A 24 -8.18 32.53 -17.08
CA SER A 24 -7.89 32.57 -18.54
C SER A 24 -6.40 32.67 -18.95
N ILE A 25 -5.45 32.55 -18.02
CA ILE A 25 -4.01 32.61 -18.33
C ILE A 25 -3.59 31.38 -19.15
N SER A 26 -2.93 31.57 -20.29
CA SER A 26 -2.43 30.48 -21.13
C SER A 26 -1.15 29.85 -20.58
N ILE A 27 -0.80 28.64 -21.07
CA ILE A 27 0.47 27.99 -20.73
C ILE A 27 1.67 28.90 -21.01
N ASN A 28 1.70 29.57 -22.16
CA ASN A 28 2.81 30.43 -22.56
C ASN A 28 2.96 31.65 -21.65
N GLU A 29 1.85 32.24 -21.22
CA GLU A 29 1.86 33.36 -20.27
C GLU A 29 2.38 32.91 -18.91
N THR A 30 1.92 31.75 -18.40
CA THR A 30 2.48 31.16 -17.17
C THR A 30 3.98 30.91 -17.29
N ILE A 31 4.45 30.27 -18.37
CA ILE A 31 5.89 30.01 -18.55
C ILE A 31 6.68 31.33 -18.59
N SER A 32 6.13 32.35 -19.24
CA SER A 32 6.78 33.67 -19.36
C SER A 32 6.82 34.43 -18.04
N SER A 33 5.91 34.14 -17.09
CA SER A 33 5.88 34.77 -15.77
C SER A 33 6.75 34.07 -14.73
N LEU A 34 7.27 32.86 -15.01
CA LEU A 34 8.11 32.12 -14.06
C LEU A 34 9.39 32.88 -13.72
N ASN A 35 9.76 32.84 -12.44
CA ASN A 35 11.01 33.41 -11.97
C ASN A 35 12.20 32.61 -12.52
N SER A 36 13.05 33.27 -13.31
CA SER A 36 14.26 32.67 -13.89
C SER A 36 15.48 32.72 -12.97
N THR A 37 15.35 33.33 -11.79
CA THR A 37 16.43 33.51 -10.81
C THR A 37 16.13 32.76 -9.52
N ILE A 38 17.18 32.46 -8.75
CA ILE A 38 17.03 31.85 -7.42
C ILE A 38 16.22 32.80 -6.52
N PRO A 39 15.09 32.36 -5.96
CA PRO A 39 14.29 33.17 -5.06
C PRO A 39 15.12 33.76 -3.91
N GLN A 40 14.94 35.05 -3.64
CA GLN A 40 15.56 35.75 -2.51
C GLN A 40 14.49 36.09 -1.48
N ASN A 41 14.85 36.08 -0.20
CA ASN A 41 13.93 36.36 0.92
C ASN A 41 12.69 35.43 0.96
N VAL A 42 12.88 34.15 0.64
CA VAL A 42 11.81 33.14 0.70
C VAL A 42 11.26 33.05 2.12
N THR A 43 9.93 33.12 2.23
CA THR A 43 9.23 32.82 3.46
C THR A 43 8.64 31.42 3.34
N TYR A 44 9.07 30.54 4.25
CA TYR A 44 8.76 29.12 4.17
C TYR A 44 7.38 28.81 4.74
N TYR A 45 6.57 28.04 4.00
CA TYR A 45 5.28 27.48 4.44
C TYR A 45 4.26 28.50 4.97
N THR A 46 4.15 29.66 4.33
CA THR A 46 3.15 30.69 4.67
C THR A 46 1.92 30.71 3.78
N GLU A 47 2.01 30.15 2.57
CA GLU A 47 0.95 30.18 1.55
C GLU A 47 0.19 28.84 1.57
N TYR A 48 -0.86 28.76 2.37
CA TYR A 48 -1.66 27.54 2.55
C TYR A 48 -3.08 27.64 1.97
N GLU A 49 -3.40 28.71 1.25
CA GLU A 49 -4.67 28.90 0.56
C GLU A 49 -4.67 28.18 -0.80
N GLU A 50 -5.85 28.02 -1.40
CA GLU A 50 -5.98 27.51 -2.76
C GLU A 50 -5.56 28.58 -3.77
N TYR A 51 -4.85 28.17 -4.82
CA TYR A 51 -4.41 29.05 -5.91
C TYR A 51 -5.03 28.65 -7.25
N PRO A 52 -5.14 29.59 -8.21
CA PRO A 52 -5.60 29.29 -9.57
C PRO A 52 -4.80 28.17 -10.23
N TRP A 53 -5.45 27.43 -11.14
CA TRP A 53 -4.79 26.36 -11.90
C TRP A 53 -3.52 26.84 -12.64
N SER A 54 -3.55 28.07 -13.13
CA SER A 54 -2.46 28.67 -13.90
C SER A 54 -1.13 28.71 -13.13
N ASP A 55 -1.20 28.89 -11.82
CA ASP A 55 -0.05 28.92 -10.90
C ASP A 55 0.38 27.49 -10.53
N ARG A 56 -0.58 26.58 -10.34
CA ARG A 56 -0.33 25.18 -9.89
C ARG A 56 0.23 24.26 -10.97
N ARG A 57 -0.18 24.44 -12.24
CA ARG A 57 0.07 23.48 -13.34
C ARG A 57 1.54 23.14 -13.60
N ILE A 58 2.45 24.11 -13.42
CA ILE A 58 3.89 23.88 -13.67
C ILE A 58 4.51 23.01 -12.58
N GLY A 59 4.11 23.21 -11.32
CA GLY A 59 4.55 22.36 -10.21
C GLY A 59 4.13 20.92 -10.41
N ILE A 60 2.85 20.69 -10.76
CA ILE A 60 2.30 19.36 -11.03
C ILE A 60 3.05 18.70 -12.20
N LYS A 61 3.21 19.40 -13.33
CA LYS A 61 3.97 18.88 -14.46
C LYS A 61 5.42 18.53 -14.09
N ASN A 62 6.08 19.37 -13.29
CA ASN A 62 7.46 19.12 -12.90
C ASN A 62 7.58 17.89 -11.99
N ASP A 63 6.61 17.64 -11.10
CA ASP A 63 6.57 16.44 -10.26
C ASP A 63 6.49 15.17 -11.11
N VAL A 64 5.53 15.12 -12.05
CA VAL A 64 5.31 14.00 -12.98
C VAL A 64 6.57 13.73 -13.81
N ILE A 65 7.22 14.77 -14.35
CA ILE A 65 8.46 14.62 -15.13
C ILE A 65 9.63 14.18 -14.26
N PHE A 66 9.77 14.74 -13.06
CA PHE A 66 10.84 14.40 -12.13
C PHE A 66 10.73 12.94 -11.70
N ASN A 67 9.51 12.48 -11.43
CA ASN A 67 9.21 11.09 -11.12
C ASN A 67 9.28 10.19 -12.36
N LYS A 68 9.42 10.70 -13.59
CA LYS A 68 9.46 9.87 -14.82
C LYS A 68 8.26 8.92 -14.91
N VAL A 69 7.08 9.46 -14.69
CA VAL A 69 5.83 8.69 -14.70
C VAL A 69 5.56 8.10 -16.07
N ASP A 70 5.10 6.86 -16.11
CA ASP A 70 4.72 6.15 -17.32
C ASP A 70 3.21 6.24 -17.58
N ILE A 71 2.42 6.01 -16.52
CA ILE A 71 0.97 6.10 -16.50
C ILE A 71 0.58 7.10 -15.42
N PHE A 72 -0.08 8.18 -15.81
CA PHE A 72 -0.49 9.24 -14.90
C PHE A 72 -2.02 9.34 -14.88
N THR A 73 -2.66 9.16 -13.73
CA THR A 73 -4.11 9.25 -13.61
C THR A 73 -4.51 10.45 -12.79
N VAL A 74 -5.57 11.13 -13.23
CA VAL A 74 -6.04 12.35 -12.58
C VAL A 74 -7.51 12.28 -12.20
N ASN A 75 -7.86 12.95 -11.12
CA ASN A 75 -9.23 13.22 -10.71
C ASN A 75 -9.45 14.74 -10.61
N GLU A 76 -10.70 15.18 -10.66
CA GLU A 76 -11.12 16.60 -10.62
C GLU A 76 -10.59 17.49 -11.75
N GLY A 77 -9.87 16.96 -12.73
CA GLY A 77 -9.37 17.75 -13.85
C GLY A 77 -10.52 18.22 -14.73
N LEU A 78 -10.73 19.53 -14.86
CA LEU A 78 -11.60 20.08 -15.89
C LEU A 78 -10.91 20.01 -17.27
N GLU A 79 -11.68 20.19 -18.35
CA GLU A 79 -11.17 20.14 -19.74
C GLU A 79 -9.89 20.98 -19.95
N ARG A 80 -9.85 22.21 -19.44
CA ARG A 80 -8.66 23.08 -19.49
C ARG A 80 -7.45 22.43 -18.82
N GLN A 81 -7.63 21.84 -17.65
CA GLN A 81 -6.55 21.25 -16.86
C GLN A 81 -5.98 20.01 -17.54
N VAL A 82 -6.84 19.12 -18.06
CA VAL A 82 -6.39 17.90 -18.75
C VAL A 82 -5.70 18.23 -20.08
N ASN A 83 -6.20 19.21 -20.84
CA ASN A 83 -5.57 19.66 -22.09
C ASN A 83 -4.23 20.36 -21.84
N ASP A 84 -4.16 21.17 -20.79
CA ASP A 84 -2.90 21.82 -20.38
C ASP A 84 -1.85 20.77 -20.04
N LEU A 85 -2.19 19.77 -19.23
CA LEU A 85 -1.28 18.69 -18.84
C LEU A 85 -0.88 17.82 -20.03
N SER A 86 -1.80 17.51 -20.94
CA SER A 86 -1.48 16.76 -22.18
C SER A 86 -0.38 17.48 -22.98
N THR A 87 -0.53 18.80 -23.14
CA THR A 87 0.44 19.65 -23.83
C THR A 87 1.77 19.73 -23.07
N LEU A 88 1.72 20.00 -21.77
CA LEU A 88 2.89 20.24 -20.93
C LEU A 88 3.73 18.98 -20.67
N LEU A 89 3.09 17.81 -20.62
CA LEU A 89 3.73 16.51 -20.42
C LEU A 89 4.08 15.82 -21.74
N ASN A 90 3.53 16.29 -22.88
CA ASN A 90 3.57 15.59 -24.16
C ASN A 90 3.05 14.14 -24.03
N MET A 91 1.95 13.96 -23.32
CA MET A 91 1.28 12.68 -23.10
C MET A 91 -0.14 12.73 -23.67
N SER A 92 -0.58 11.62 -24.24
CA SER A 92 -1.99 11.46 -24.61
C SER A 92 -2.79 10.98 -23.41
N TYR A 93 -4.09 11.26 -23.37
CA TYR A 93 -4.98 10.77 -22.33
C TYR A 93 -6.24 10.13 -22.91
N ILE A 94 -6.87 9.30 -22.08
CA ILE A 94 -8.21 8.77 -22.29
C ILE A 94 -9.08 9.20 -21.11
N GLY A 95 -10.33 9.56 -21.38
CA GLY A 95 -11.32 10.00 -20.40
C GLY A 95 -12.20 11.10 -20.98
N VAL A 96 -13.40 11.24 -20.42
CA VAL A 96 -14.39 12.24 -20.83
C VAL A 96 -14.93 13.00 -19.61
N GLY A 97 -15.55 14.15 -19.86
CA GLY A 97 -16.24 14.92 -18.82
C GLY A 97 -17.41 14.15 -18.23
N ARG A 98 -17.47 14.06 -16.90
CA ARG A 98 -18.47 13.24 -16.20
C ARG A 98 -19.91 13.73 -16.32
N ASN A 99 -20.16 14.98 -16.74
CA ASN A 99 -21.52 15.52 -16.76
C ASN A 99 -22.28 15.17 -18.05
N ASP A 100 -21.58 14.97 -19.16
CA ASP A 100 -22.18 14.76 -20.48
C ASP A 100 -21.57 13.58 -21.27
N GLY A 101 -20.44 13.02 -20.82
CA GLY A 101 -19.69 12.02 -21.59
C GLY A 101 -18.90 12.63 -22.75
N GLY A 102 -18.77 13.96 -22.76
CA GLY A 102 -18.03 14.75 -23.73
C GLY A 102 -16.99 15.58 -22.99
N VAL A 103 -17.25 16.88 -22.83
CA VAL A 103 -16.28 17.82 -22.26
C VAL A 103 -16.71 18.46 -20.95
N GLU A 104 -17.97 18.28 -20.55
CA GLU A 104 -18.52 18.95 -19.38
C GLU A 104 -18.20 18.21 -18.08
N GLY A 105 -17.75 18.96 -17.08
CA GLY A 105 -17.44 18.45 -15.76
C GLY A 105 -16.00 17.96 -15.60
N GLU A 106 -15.75 17.34 -14.45
CA GLU A 106 -14.46 16.78 -14.10
C GLU A 106 -14.20 15.47 -14.85
N TYR A 107 -12.93 15.17 -15.06
CA TYR A 107 -12.44 13.96 -15.73
C TYR A 107 -11.78 13.02 -14.73
N GLU A 108 -12.00 11.72 -14.92
CA GLU A 108 -11.15 10.65 -14.39
C GLU A 108 -10.15 10.18 -15.48
N ALA A 109 -9.29 11.09 -15.95
CA ALA A 109 -8.44 10.84 -17.12
C ALA A 109 -7.22 9.95 -16.80
N VAL A 110 -6.80 9.17 -17.80
CA VAL A 110 -5.63 8.28 -17.77
C VAL A 110 -4.65 8.71 -18.87
N PHE A 111 -3.58 9.37 -18.48
CA PHE A 111 -2.47 9.80 -19.34
C PHE A 111 -1.45 8.68 -19.50
N TYR A 112 -0.88 8.57 -20.69
CA TYR A 112 0.15 7.59 -21.02
C TYR A 112 1.16 8.13 -22.04
N ASN A 113 2.37 7.60 -21.98
CA ASN A 113 3.40 7.87 -22.98
C ASN A 113 3.16 7.02 -24.25
N VAL A 114 2.80 7.67 -25.36
CA VAL A 114 2.50 7.02 -26.65
C VAL A 114 3.68 6.29 -27.28
N ASP A 115 4.92 6.68 -26.93
CA ASP A 115 6.12 6.02 -27.42
C ASP A 115 6.42 4.72 -26.66
N LYS A 116 5.83 4.54 -25.46
CA LYS A 116 6.02 3.36 -24.61
C LYS A 116 4.81 2.43 -24.62
N PHE A 117 3.59 2.95 -24.78
CA PHE A 117 2.36 2.17 -24.68
C PHE A 117 1.45 2.30 -25.89
N LYS A 118 0.80 1.19 -26.24
CA LYS A 118 -0.35 1.14 -27.13
C LYS A 118 -1.61 0.91 -26.32
N VAL A 119 -2.66 1.68 -26.61
CA VAL A 119 -4.02 1.40 -26.12
C VAL A 119 -4.60 0.26 -26.93
N ILE A 120 -5.00 -0.82 -26.26
CA ILE A 120 -5.70 -1.96 -26.86
C ILE A 120 -7.19 -1.68 -26.94
N LYS A 121 -7.75 -1.20 -25.82
CA LYS A 121 -9.17 -0.87 -25.66
C LYS A 121 -9.32 0.18 -24.57
N ASN A 122 -10.44 0.88 -24.59
CA ASN A 122 -10.82 1.80 -23.54
C ASN A 122 -12.34 1.91 -23.43
N ASP A 123 -12.81 2.38 -22.29
CA ASP A 123 -14.21 2.60 -21.99
C ASP A 123 -14.36 3.65 -20.87
N THR A 124 -15.54 4.26 -20.77
CA THR A 124 -15.94 5.10 -19.63
C THR A 124 -17.39 4.78 -19.27
N PHE A 125 -17.64 4.59 -17.97
CA PHE A 125 -18.98 4.37 -17.46
C PHE A 125 -19.24 5.14 -16.16
N TRP A 126 -20.52 5.39 -15.88
CA TRP A 126 -20.97 6.14 -14.73
C TRP A 126 -21.25 5.25 -13.53
N LEU A 127 -20.84 5.71 -12.36
CA LEU A 127 -21.00 5.02 -11.08
C LEU A 127 -22.41 5.28 -10.50
N SER A 128 -23.41 4.89 -11.29
CA SER A 128 -24.84 5.02 -11.01
C SER A 128 -25.63 3.80 -11.48
N LEU A 129 -26.95 3.79 -11.29
CA LEU A 129 -27.81 2.68 -11.73
C LEU A 129 -27.92 2.55 -13.26
N THR A 130 -27.50 3.57 -14.02
CA THR A 130 -27.50 3.57 -15.49
C THR A 130 -26.09 3.84 -16.04
N PRO A 131 -25.18 2.85 -15.99
CA PRO A 131 -23.74 3.10 -16.22
C PRO A 131 -23.36 3.59 -17.62
N TYR A 132 -24.21 3.42 -18.62
CA TYR A 132 -23.96 3.90 -19.99
C TYR A 132 -24.29 5.39 -20.21
N ASN A 133 -24.89 6.06 -19.23
CA ASN A 133 -25.33 7.45 -19.36
C ASN A 133 -24.79 8.30 -18.22
N ALA A 134 -24.53 9.57 -18.50
CA ALA A 134 -24.22 10.53 -17.45
C ALA A 134 -25.41 10.70 -16.50
N SER A 135 -25.29 10.16 -15.29
CA SER A 135 -26.39 10.15 -14.32
C SER A 135 -25.92 10.09 -12.87
N LEU A 136 -26.72 10.70 -12.00
CA LEU A 136 -26.49 10.77 -10.57
C LEU A 136 -26.97 9.49 -9.87
N PHE A 137 -26.15 8.94 -8.97
CA PHE A 137 -26.62 7.90 -8.05
C PHE A 137 -27.47 8.53 -6.94
N LYS A 138 -28.56 7.87 -6.52
CA LYS A 138 -29.47 8.42 -5.50
C LYS A 138 -28.72 8.74 -4.21
N GLY A 139 -28.75 10.01 -3.80
CA GLY A 139 -28.11 10.52 -2.59
C GLY A 139 -26.66 10.94 -2.76
N ALA A 140 -26.05 10.72 -3.94
CA ALA A 140 -24.73 11.25 -4.26
C ALA A 140 -24.77 12.78 -4.39
N GLY A 141 -23.65 13.43 -4.06
CA GLY A 141 -23.48 14.88 -4.22
C GLY A 141 -23.22 15.28 -5.67
N SER A 142 -22.56 14.43 -6.44
CA SER A 142 -22.20 14.68 -7.85
C SER A 142 -22.33 13.45 -8.74
N ILE A 143 -22.47 13.66 -10.05
CA ILE A 143 -22.31 12.58 -11.03
C ILE A 143 -20.87 12.08 -10.92
N ARG A 144 -20.67 10.77 -10.88
CA ARG A 144 -19.34 10.13 -10.77
C ARG A 144 -19.15 9.15 -11.93
N SER A 145 -17.96 9.09 -12.48
CA SER A 145 -17.58 8.18 -13.56
C SER A 145 -16.27 7.48 -13.25
N CYS A 146 -15.92 6.53 -14.11
CA CYS A 146 -14.60 5.93 -14.14
C CYS A 146 -14.18 5.63 -15.59
N THR A 147 -12.87 5.64 -15.81
CA THR A 147 -12.25 5.39 -17.12
C THR A 147 -11.44 4.10 -17.05
N VAL A 148 -11.66 3.20 -18.01
CA VAL A 148 -10.96 1.93 -18.17
C VAL A 148 -10.05 2.01 -19.38
N VAL A 149 -8.78 1.64 -19.23
CA VAL A 149 -7.83 1.59 -20.35
C VAL A 149 -6.98 0.33 -20.29
N GLY A 150 -7.04 -0.47 -21.35
CA GLY A 150 -6.18 -1.63 -21.55
C GLY A 150 -4.94 -1.23 -22.35
N PHE A 151 -3.76 -1.48 -21.79
CA PHE A 151 -2.47 -1.12 -22.37
C PHE A 151 -1.65 -2.34 -22.80
N ARG A 152 -0.80 -2.14 -23.80
CA ARG A 152 0.35 -2.98 -24.13
C ARG A 152 1.61 -2.12 -24.18
N GLU A 153 2.62 -2.47 -23.38
CA GLU A 153 3.94 -1.87 -23.51
C GLU A 153 4.64 -2.35 -24.80
N ILE A 154 5.17 -1.43 -25.60
CA ILE A 154 5.70 -1.71 -26.92
C ILE A 154 6.96 -2.59 -26.87
N GLU A 155 7.86 -2.34 -25.92
CA GLU A 155 9.15 -3.02 -25.85
C GLU A 155 9.02 -4.46 -25.34
N THR A 156 8.26 -4.66 -24.26
CA THR A 156 8.19 -5.97 -23.57
C THR A 156 6.94 -6.77 -23.95
N ASN A 157 5.93 -6.15 -24.55
CA ASN A 157 4.58 -6.71 -24.76
C ASN A 157 3.85 -7.10 -23.47
N VAL A 158 4.27 -6.55 -22.32
CA VAL A 158 3.47 -6.62 -21.10
C VAL A 158 2.14 -5.92 -21.33
N GLU A 159 1.06 -6.54 -20.88
CA GLU A 159 -0.30 -6.01 -20.95
C GLU A 159 -0.85 -5.83 -19.54
N PHE A 160 -1.74 -4.87 -19.36
CA PHE A 160 -2.45 -4.59 -18.12
C PHE A 160 -3.61 -3.65 -18.38
N THR A 161 -4.57 -3.60 -17.45
CA THR A 161 -5.68 -2.64 -17.49
C THR A 161 -5.58 -1.69 -16.30
N VAL A 162 -5.90 -0.41 -16.52
CA VAL A 162 -6.04 0.60 -15.48
C VAL A 162 -7.49 1.08 -15.45
N ILE A 163 -8.08 1.13 -14.27
CA ILE A 163 -9.37 1.73 -13.99
C ILE A 163 -9.13 2.91 -13.07
N ASN A 164 -9.40 4.13 -13.54
CA ASN A 164 -9.33 5.35 -12.72
C ASN A 164 -10.75 5.80 -12.35
N LEU A 165 -11.00 6.09 -11.08
CA LEU A 165 -12.31 6.53 -10.60
C LEU A 165 -12.23 7.67 -9.57
N HIS A 166 -13.36 8.34 -9.37
CA HIS A 166 -13.56 9.28 -8.26
C HIS A 166 -14.90 8.96 -7.59
N LEU A 167 -14.89 8.48 -6.34
CA LEU A 167 -16.12 8.16 -5.61
C LEU A 167 -16.73 9.40 -4.92
N ASP A 168 -17.99 9.31 -4.52
CA ASP A 168 -18.72 10.43 -3.93
C ASP A 168 -18.30 10.76 -2.49
N ASP A 169 -18.12 12.04 -2.23
CA ASP A 169 -17.76 12.60 -0.92
C ASP A 169 -18.94 12.63 0.06
N GLN A 170 -20.17 12.73 -0.43
CA GLN A 170 -21.37 12.91 0.40
C GLN A 170 -22.05 11.58 0.78
N SER A 171 -21.99 10.56 -0.07
CA SER A 171 -22.82 9.35 0.04
C SER A 171 -22.02 8.06 0.18
N ASP A 172 -22.01 7.50 1.39
CA ASP A 172 -21.44 6.17 1.65
C ASP A 172 -22.10 5.06 0.80
N SER A 173 -23.41 5.17 0.56
CA SER A 173 -24.13 4.23 -0.30
C SER A 173 -23.65 4.31 -1.75
N GLN A 174 -23.36 5.52 -2.26
CA GLN A 174 -22.76 5.67 -3.59
C GLN A 174 -21.36 5.08 -3.62
N ARG A 175 -20.51 5.36 -2.61
CA ARG A 175 -19.15 4.84 -2.60
C ARG A 175 -19.11 3.31 -2.60
N ARG A 176 -19.92 2.66 -1.76
CA ARG A 176 -20.06 1.19 -1.72
C ARG A 176 -20.61 0.61 -3.02
N PHE A 177 -21.58 1.27 -3.64
CA PHE A 177 -22.11 0.86 -4.95
C PHE A 177 -21.06 1.01 -6.05
N GLY A 178 -20.43 2.19 -6.13
CA GLY A 178 -19.47 2.54 -7.18
C GLY A 178 -18.24 1.65 -7.16
N ILE A 179 -17.70 1.37 -5.97
CA ILE A 179 -16.57 0.45 -5.85
C ILE A 179 -16.92 -0.99 -6.21
N GLU A 180 -18.12 -1.46 -5.84
CA GLU A 180 -18.56 -2.80 -6.21
C GLU A 180 -18.77 -2.90 -7.73
N LEU A 181 -19.31 -1.85 -8.36
CA LEU A 181 -19.46 -1.79 -9.82
C LEU A 181 -18.09 -1.77 -10.53
N ALA A 182 -17.12 -1.02 -10.00
CA ALA A 182 -15.75 -1.03 -10.51
C ALA A 182 -15.09 -2.41 -10.33
N LYS A 183 -15.33 -3.08 -9.20
CA LYS A 183 -14.87 -4.45 -8.94
C LYS A 183 -15.49 -5.46 -9.90
N TYR A 184 -16.78 -5.33 -10.19
CA TYR A 184 -17.48 -6.13 -11.19
C TYR A 184 -16.83 -5.99 -12.57
N ARG A 185 -16.62 -4.75 -13.02
CA ARG A 185 -15.96 -4.49 -14.29
C ARG A 185 -14.52 -5.01 -14.30
N ALA A 186 -13.76 -4.81 -13.23
CA ALA A 186 -12.37 -5.27 -13.14
C ALA A 186 -12.22 -6.79 -13.23
N ALA A 187 -13.16 -7.56 -12.65
CA ALA A 187 -13.16 -9.01 -12.78
C ALA A 187 -13.34 -9.45 -14.25
N PHE A 188 -14.23 -8.79 -14.99
CA PHE A 188 -14.37 -8.99 -16.43
C PHE A 188 -13.09 -8.61 -17.18
N GLU A 189 -12.49 -7.46 -16.86
CA GLU A 189 -11.25 -7.02 -17.48
C GLU A 189 -10.09 -7.99 -17.26
N LEU A 190 -10.04 -8.66 -16.09
CA LEU A 190 -9.03 -9.69 -15.78
C LEU A 190 -9.27 -11.01 -16.53
N ASP A 191 -10.53 -11.33 -16.85
CA ASP A 191 -10.91 -12.51 -17.63
C ASP A 191 -10.88 -12.29 -19.15
N ASP A 192 -10.93 -11.04 -19.61
CA ASP A 192 -11.03 -10.71 -21.03
C ASP A 192 -9.83 -11.23 -21.85
N ASP A 193 -10.12 -11.65 -23.08
CA ASP A 193 -9.13 -12.15 -24.03
C ASP A 193 -8.35 -11.05 -24.76
N GLN A 194 -8.84 -9.81 -24.74
CA GLN A 194 -8.20 -8.70 -25.44
C GLN A 194 -6.94 -8.17 -24.74
N VAL A 195 -6.91 -8.21 -23.41
CA VAL A 195 -5.79 -7.69 -22.59
C VAL A 195 -5.39 -8.76 -21.59
N LYS A 196 -4.17 -9.30 -21.74
CA LYS A 196 -3.64 -10.40 -20.93
C LYS A 196 -2.73 -9.89 -19.82
N GLY A 197 -3.34 -9.36 -18.77
CA GLY A 197 -2.61 -8.80 -17.65
C GLY A 197 -3.43 -8.55 -16.39
N PRO A 198 -2.77 -8.11 -15.31
CA PRO A 198 -3.44 -7.66 -14.10
C PRO A 198 -4.26 -6.38 -14.35
N VAL A 199 -5.25 -6.15 -13.50
CA VAL A 199 -6.06 -4.93 -13.50
C VAL A 199 -5.69 -4.09 -12.29
N PHE A 200 -5.45 -2.81 -12.50
CA PHE A 200 -5.17 -1.85 -11.44
C PHE A 200 -6.35 -0.90 -11.29
N LEU A 201 -6.77 -0.68 -10.05
CA LEU A 201 -7.81 0.27 -9.72
C LEU A 201 -7.20 1.42 -8.93
N VAL A 202 -7.35 2.64 -9.42
CA VAL A 202 -6.70 3.84 -8.88
C VAL A 202 -7.67 5.00 -8.77
N GLY A 203 -7.35 5.97 -7.91
CA GLY A 203 -8.03 7.27 -7.85
C GLY A 203 -8.40 7.68 -6.43
N ASP A 204 -9.33 8.63 -6.33
CA ASP A 204 -9.85 9.19 -5.08
C ASP A 204 -11.14 8.46 -4.67
N PHE A 205 -11.11 7.81 -3.51
CA PHE A 205 -12.20 6.97 -3.03
C PHE A 205 -13.13 7.70 -2.06
N ASN A 206 -12.77 8.89 -1.57
CA ASN A 206 -13.51 9.58 -0.51
C ASN A 206 -13.92 8.66 0.68
N SER A 207 -13.12 7.61 0.91
CA SER A 207 -13.39 6.52 1.85
C SER A 207 -12.07 6.15 2.50
N GLU A 208 -12.01 6.21 3.83
CA GLU A 208 -10.78 5.90 4.55
C GLU A 208 -10.50 4.38 4.54
N ALA A 209 -9.27 3.99 4.88
CA ALA A 209 -8.95 2.57 5.04
C ALA A 209 -9.56 1.95 6.31
N TYR A 210 -9.89 2.79 7.29
CA TYR A 210 -10.43 2.40 8.60
C TYR A 210 -11.38 3.48 9.13
N GLY A 211 -12.39 3.07 9.90
CA GLY A 211 -13.27 4.00 10.62
C GLY A 211 -14.64 4.11 9.98
N ASP A 212 -15.38 5.18 10.30
CA ASP A 212 -16.81 5.25 9.95
C ASP A 212 -17.08 5.40 8.44
N THR A 213 -16.07 5.77 7.65
CA THR A 213 -16.16 5.98 6.20
C THR A 213 -15.45 4.90 5.38
N ASP A 214 -15.03 3.78 5.99
CA ASP A 214 -14.22 2.72 5.35
C ASP A 214 -14.99 1.76 4.43
N GLY A 215 -16.28 2.03 4.24
CA GLY A 215 -17.19 1.14 3.54
C GLY A 215 -16.74 0.74 2.15
N ALA A 216 -16.22 1.68 1.35
CA ALA A 216 -15.80 1.37 -0.01
C ALA A 216 -14.45 0.63 -0.04
N TYR A 217 -13.51 1.03 0.82
CA TYR A 217 -12.25 0.32 1.01
C TYR A 217 -12.48 -1.16 1.37
N LEU A 218 -13.33 -1.43 2.36
CA LEU A 218 -13.65 -2.80 2.78
C LEU A 218 -14.30 -3.62 1.67
N VAL A 219 -15.13 -3.01 0.82
CA VAL A 219 -15.73 -3.70 -0.33
C VAL A 219 -14.67 -4.04 -1.39
N ALA A 220 -13.73 -3.13 -1.67
CA ALA A 220 -12.65 -3.34 -2.64
C ALA A 220 -11.77 -4.56 -2.27
N ILE A 221 -11.36 -4.64 -1.00
CA ILE A 221 -10.49 -5.73 -0.51
C ILE A 221 -11.25 -7.01 -0.14
N GLY A 222 -12.57 -7.04 -0.29
CA GLY A 222 -13.41 -8.21 -0.04
C GLY A 222 -13.78 -8.46 1.43
N ASN A 223 -13.52 -7.50 2.32
CA ASN A 223 -13.92 -7.57 3.74
C ASN A 223 -15.38 -7.12 3.98
N SER A 224 -16.03 -6.56 2.96
CA SER A 224 -17.45 -6.24 2.94
C SER A 224 -18.03 -6.57 1.57
N THR A 225 -19.34 -6.72 1.49
CA THR A 225 -20.04 -7.06 0.25
C THR A 225 -21.14 -6.06 -0.02
N TYR A 226 -21.32 -5.70 -1.29
CA TYR A 226 -22.48 -4.96 -1.78
C TYR A 226 -23.18 -5.79 -2.85
N ASN A 227 -24.52 -5.90 -2.81
CA ASN A 227 -25.26 -6.68 -3.78
C ASN A 227 -25.68 -5.81 -4.97
N LEU A 228 -24.93 -5.88 -6.08
CA LEU A 228 -25.25 -5.14 -7.31
C LEU A 228 -26.61 -5.52 -7.90
N THR A 229 -26.94 -6.82 -7.98
CA THR A 229 -28.20 -7.28 -8.60
C THR A 229 -29.45 -6.76 -7.89
N SER A 230 -29.38 -6.54 -6.58
CA SER A 230 -30.49 -6.00 -5.78
C SER A 230 -30.57 -4.47 -5.79
N SER A 231 -29.60 -3.78 -6.41
CA SER A 231 -29.55 -2.31 -6.44
C SER A 231 -30.49 -1.67 -7.46
N GLY A 232 -30.98 -2.46 -8.43
CA GLY A 232 -31.74 -1.94 -9.58
C GLY A 232 -30.86 -1.32 -10.67
N ILE A 233 -29.59 -1.71 -10.73
CA ILE A 233 -28.69 -1.37 -11.84
C ILE A 233 -29.20 -1.96 -13.16
N ASP A 234 -28.89 -1.29 -14.27
CA ASP A 234 -29.17 -1.74 -15.63
C ASP A 234 -28.65 -3.18 -15.89
N ASP A 235 -29.58 -4.10 -16.11
CA ASP A 235 -29.31 -5.51 -16.40
C ASP A 235 -28.47 -5.71 -17.67
N THR A 236 -28.50 -4.77 -18.62
CA THR A 236 -27.71 -4.86 -19.84
C THR A 236 -26.22 -4.74 -19.54
N PHE A 237 -25.84 -3.88 -18.59
CA PHE A 237 -24.45 -3.72 -18.13
C PHE A 237 -23.95 -4.99 -17.44
N LEU A 238 -24.75 -5.56 -16.54
CA LEU A 238 -24.42 -6.81 -15.87
C LEU A 238 -24.28 -7.96 -16.89
N LYS A 239 -25.14 -8.01 -17.91
CA LYS A 239 -25.06 -9.06 -18.92
C LYS A 239 -23.81 -8.93 -19.80
N GLU A 240 -23.42 -7.71 -20.17
CA GLU A 240 -22.27 -7.46 -21.02
C GLU A 240 -20.95 -7.79 -20.30
N TYR A 241 -20.81 -7.33 -19.05
CA TYR A 241 -19.55 -7.43 -18.29
C TYR A 241 -19.56 -8.58 -17.28
N LYS A 242 -20.29 -9.65 -17.58
CA LYS A 242 -20.33 -10.83 -16.72
C LYS A 242 -18.99 -11.53 -16.65
N SER A 243 -18.54 -11.87 -15.44
CA SER A 243 -17.32 -12.63 -15.18
C SER A 243 -17.57 -13.79 -14.21
N ASP A 244 -17.05 -14.97 -14.54
CA ASP A 244 -17.11 -16.14 -13.66
C ASP A 244 -16.25 -15.94 -12.41
N LEU A 245 -15.16 -15.16 -12.49
CA LEU A 245 -14.36 -14.79 -11.32
C LEU A 245 -15.19 -14.01 -10.30
N TYR A 246 -15.95 -13.03 -10.76
CA TYR A 246 -16.81 -12.23 -9.89
C TYR A 246 -17.89 -13.10 -9.23
N GLU A 247 -18.63 -13.88 -10.03
CA GLU A 247 -19.72 -14.74 -9.55
C GLU A 247 -19.25 -15.80 -8.54
N SER A 248 -18.01 -16.26 -8.68
CA SER A 248 -17.40 -17.20 -7.74
C SER A 248 -17.01 -16.59 -6.40
N GLY A 249 -17.02 -15.26 -6.28
CA GLY A 249 -16.57 -14.52 -5.09
C GLY A 249 -15.05 -14.54 -4.88
N ASN A 250 -14.28 -14.96 -5.89
CA ASN A 250 -12.82 -15.12 -5.79
C ASN A 250 -12.04 -13.85 -6.18
N PHE A 251 -12.71 -12.81 -6.66
CA PHE A 251 -12.07 -11.57 -7.10
C PHE A 251 -12.15 -10.48 -6.04
N THR A 252 -10.99 -9.98 -5.65
CA THR A 252 -10.78 -8.83 -4.77
C THR A 252 -9.66 -7.96 -5.31
N PHE A 253 -9.34 -6.89 -4.58
CA PHE A 253 -8.16 -6.08 -4.80
C PHE A 253 -7.21 -6.15 -3.60
N ASP A 254 -5.91 -6.12 -3.86
CA ASP A 254 -4.88 -5.91 -2.85
C ASP A 254 -4.42 -4.45 -2.88
N ASP A 255 -4.36 -3.81 -1.71
CA ASP A 255 -3.81 -2.45 -1.57
C ASP A 255 -2.31 -2.48 -1.86
N LEU A 256 -1.85 -1.73 -2.87
CA LEU A 256 -0.45 -1.75 -3.28
C LEU A 256 0.50 -1.22 -2.20
N LEU A 257 0.03 -0.37 -1.28
CA LEU A 257 0.81 0.02 -0.10
C LEU A 257 1.04 -1.20 0.80
N GLU A 258 0.01 -1.99 1.07
CA GLU A 258 0.11 -3.20 1.89
C GLU A 258 0.96 -4.28 1.19
N SER A 259 0.83 -4.43 -0.13
CA SER A 259 1.62 -5.36 -0.94
C SER A 259 3.10 -4.99 -1.07
N CYS A 260 3.46 -3.72 -0.91
CA CYS A 260 4.85 -3.25 -0.98
C CYS A 260 5.60 -3.62 0.31
N GLU A 261 6.83 -4.13 0.24
CA GLU A 261 7.59 -4.41 1.48
C GLU A 261 7.91 -3.09 2.23
N PRO A 262 7.80 -3.05 3.57
CA PRO A 262 7.92 -1.79 4.33
C PRO A 262 9.19 -0.98 4.08
N GLN A 263 10.33 -1.61 3.78
CA GLN A 263 11.58 -0.89 3.50
C GLN A 263 11.60 -0.15 2.15
N TYR A 264 10.60 -0.38 1.28
CA TYR A 264 10.45 0.29 -0.01
C TYR A 264 9.28 1.29 -0.04
N ARG A 265 8.66 1.53 1.12
CA ARG A 265 7.62 2.55 1.30
C ARG A 265 8.27 3.86 1.75
N MET A 266 7.90 4.98 1.14
CA MET A 266 8.43 6.31 1.52
C MET A 266 7.39 7.42 1.43
N GLY A 267 7.73 8.59 1.98
CA GLY A 267 6.90 9.79 1.90
C GLY A 267 5.83 9.83 2.99
N ASN A 268 4.64 10.29 2.61
CA ASN A 268 3.52 10.53 3.52
C ASN A 268 2.60 9.31 3.73
N LEU A 269 1.72 9.38 4.72
CA LEU A 269 0.62 8.41 4.91
C LEU A 269 -0.73 8.96 4.44
N ALA A 270 -1.02 10.21 4.80
CA ALA A 270 -2.22 10.89 4.35
C ALA A 270 -2.05 11.33 2.90
N THR A 271 -3.07 11.06 2.09
CA THR A 271 -3.14 11.44 0.69
C THR A 271 -4.01 12.67 0.50
N PHE A 272 -5.01 12.90 1.36
CA PHE A 272 -5.76 14.14 1.43
C PHE A 272 -5.28 15.01 2.58
N THR A 273 -5.05 16.30 2.31
CA THR A 273 -4.59 17.29 3.31
C THR A 273 -5.51 18.50 3.45
N GLY A 274 -6.34 18.79 2.45
CA GLY A 274 -6.97 20.10 2.33
C GLY A 274 -5.95 21.23 2.10
N PHE A 275 -6.44 22.46 2.14
CA PHE A 275 -5.64 23.70 2.13
C PHE A 275 -5.48 24.21 3.57
N ASN A 276 -4.61 23.57 4.34
CA ASN A 276 -4.45 23.81 5.78
C ASN A 276 -3.06 24.31 6.10
N LYS A 277 -2.96 25.18 7.11
CA LYS A 277 -1.67 25.63 7.63
C LYS A 277 -0.82 24.43 8.10
N ILE A 278 0.49 24.52 7.91
CA ILE A 278 1.45 23.52 8.38
C ILE A 278 1.22 23.16 9.85
N GLY A 279 1.18 21.86 10.14
CA GLY A 279 0.88 21.31 11.47
C GLY A 279 -0.61 21.15 11.80
N SER A 280 -1.53 21.64 10.97
CA SER A 280 -2.96 21.40 11.13
C SER A 280 -3.38 20.12 10.39
N THR A 281 -3.32 18.98 11.10
CA THR A 281 -3.53 17.64 10.52
C THR A 281 -4.93 17.07 10.75
N SER A 282 -5.88 17.87 11.24
CA SER A 282 -7.25 17.40 11.59
C SER A 282 -8.06 16.86 10.40
N LYS A 283 -7.64 17.19 9.18
CA LYS A 283 -8.26 16.74 7.92
C LYS A 283 -7.43 15.67 7.21
N TYR A 284 -6.28 15.30 7.74
CA TYR A 284 -5.35 14.42 7.05
C TYR A 284 -5.88 13.00 7.07
N THR A 285 -6.22 12.48 5.89
CA THR A 285 -6.77 11.14 5.73
C THR A 285 -6.10 10.45 4.54
N ARG A 286 -6.20 9.12 4.50
CA ARG A 286 -5.77 8.33 3.34
C ARG A 286 -7.03 7.86 2.62
N ILE A 287 -7.32 8.51 1.50
CA ILE A 287 -8.51 8.26 0.68
C ILE A 287 -8.17 8.04 -0.80
N ASP A 288 -6.91 8.25 -1.19
CA ASP A 288 -6.43 7.98 -2.54
C ASP A 288 -5.66 6.65 -2.52
N PHE A 289 -6.10 5.71 -3.34
CA PHE A 289 -5.57 4.35 -3.33
C PHE A 289 -5.12 3.93 -4.73
N GLN A 290 -4.16 3.01 -4.72
CA GLN A 290 -3.85 2.19 -5.88
C GLN A 290 -3.94 0.75 -5.45
N PHE A 291 -4.71 -0.03 -6.21
CA PHE A 291 -5.02 -1.42 -5.96
C PHE A 291 -4.58 -2.28 -7.13
N GLY A 292 -4.17 -3.52 -6.85
CA GLY A 292 -3.91 -4.54 -7.86
C GLY A 292 -4.89 -5.69 -7.76
N SER A 293 -5.34 -6.23 -8.89
CA SER A 293 -6.31 -7.33 -8.94
C SER A 293 -5.79 -8.59 -8.26
N ASN A 294 -6.63 -9.21 -7.43
CA ASN A 294 -6.36 -10.49 -6.79
C ASN A 294 -7.49 -11.49 -7.08
N ALA A 295 -7.16 -12.56 -7.82
CA ALA A 295 -8.09 -13.64 -8.15
C ALA A 295 -7.73 -14.97 -7.45
N ASN A 296 -6.71 -14.97 -6.58
CA ASN A 296 -6.19 -16.16 -5.87
C ASN A 296 -5.84 -17.37 -6.78
N ASP A 297 -5.59 -17.13 -8.08
CA ASP A 297 -5.36 -18.17 -9.08
C ASP A 297 -3.95 -18.11 -9.72
N GLY A 298 -3.10 -17.21 -9.21
CA GLY A 298 -1.75 -16.97 -9.68
C GLY A 298 -1.63 -15.80 -10.66
N ARG A 299 -2.74 -15.24 -11.18
CA ARG A 299 -2.70 -14.01 -11.98
C ARG A 299 -2.28 -12.78 -11.16
N ASP A 300 -2.59 -12.80 -9.86
CA ASP A 300 -2.09 -11.88 -8.83
C ASP A 300 -0.54 -11.80 -8.78
N LYS A 301 0.16 -12.85 -9.25
CA LYS A 301 1.63 -12.93 -9.21
C LYS A 301 2.32 -12.35 -10.43
N GLN A 302 1.57 -11.79 -11.39
CA GLN A 302 2.11 -11.24 -12.64
C GLN A 302 2.87 -9.92 -12.45
N PHE A 303 2.76 -9.27 -11.30
CA PHE A 303 3.53 -8.09 -10.95
C PHE A 303 4.07 -8.17 -9.51
N ASP A 304 5.02 -7.30 -9.18
CA ASP A 304 5.44 -7.00 -7.81
C ASP A 304 5.46 -5.48 -7.61
N VAL A 305 5.07 -5.01 -6.43
CA VAL A 305 5.24 -3.60 -6.05
C VAL A 305 6.67 -3.40 -5.53
N LYS A 306 7.50 -2.69 -6.29
CA LYS A 306 8.91 -2.46 -5.96
C LYS A 306 9.15 -1.24 -5.11
N MET A 307 8.36 -0.19 -5.29
CA MET A 307 8.41 1.03 -4.51
C MET A 307 7.00 1.58 -4.37
N PHE A 308 6.70 2.19 -3.22
CA PHE A 308 5.47 2.93 -2.98
C PHE A 308 5.82 4.26 -2.34
N LYS A 309 5.28 5.36 -2.86
CA LYS A 309 5.50 6.71 -2.34
C LYS A 309 4.19 7.49 -2.33
N VAL A 310 3.87 8.13 -1.21
CA VAL A 310 2.96 9.29 -1.23
C VAL A 310 3.83 10.54 -1.22
N GLY A 311 3.77 11.32 -2.30
CA GLY A 311 4.56 12.54 -2.46
C GLY A 311 4.09 13.70 -1.57
N GLU A 312 4.68 14.87 -1.81
CA GLU A 312 4.27 16.11 -1.17
C GLU A 312 3.52 16.96 -2.18
N ASN A 313 2.56 17.75 -1.71
CA ASN A 313 1.76 18.66 -2.53
C ASN A 313 2.02 20.13 -2.21
N TRP A 314 2.88 20.42 -1.24
CA TRP A 314 3.27 21.77 -0.84
C TRP A 314 4.77 21.87 -0.65
N TYR A 315 5.39 22.87 -1.30
CA TYR A 315 6.83 23.09 -1.29
C TYR A 315 7.17 24.45 -0.67
N ASP A 316 8.30 24.51 0.03
CA ASP A 316 8.83 25.66 0.77
C ASP A 316 8.68 27.05 0.11
N ASP A 317 8.97 27.13 -1.19
CA ASP A 317 8.98 28.35 -2.00
C ASP A 317 7.72 28.48 -2.89
N SER A 318 6.73 27.63 -2.65
CA SER A 318 5.51 27.51 -3.44
C SER A 318 4.28 27.36 -2.52
N PHE A 319 3.10 27.40 -3.11
CA PHE A 319 1.83 27.08 -2.45
C PHE A 319 1.46 25.61 -2.64
N TYR A 320 0.30 25.20 -2.10
CA TYR A 320 -0.29 23.89 -2.38
C TYR A 320 -0.62 23.72 -3.87
N LEU A 321 -0.04 22.69 -4.50
CA LEU A 321 -0.36 22.32 -5.87
C LEU A 321 -1.78 21.75 -6.00
N THR A 322 -2.27 21.12 -4.93
CA THR A 322 -3.61 20.55 -4.78
C THR A 322 -3.81 20.20 -3.30
N ASP A 323 -5.05 20.01 -2.85
CA ASP A 323 -5.39 19.49 -1.53
C ASP A 323 -5.16 17.98 -1.36
N HIS A 324 -4.76 17.29 -2.42
CA HIS A 324 -4.33 15.90 -2.41
C HIS A 324 -2.84 15.76 -2.72
N ARG A 325 -2.24 14.65 -2.30
CA ARG A 325 -0.86 14.27 -2.57
C ARG A 325 -0.80 13.20 -3.65
N PRO A 326 0.23 13.21 -4.51
CA PRO A 326 0.38 12.19 -5.53
C PRO A 326 0.73 10.85 -4.87
N VAL A 327 0.06 9.78 -5.32
CA VAL A 327 0.40 8.41 -4.95
C VAL A 327 1.17 7.78 -6.11
N ILE A 328 2.35 7.24 -5.84
CA ILE A 328 3.30 6.77 -6.85
C ILE A 328 3.71 5.34 -6.55
N THR A 329 3.66 4.47 -7.55
CA THR A 329 4.11 3.07 -7.42
C THR A 329 5.00 2.64 -8.58
N ASP A 330 6.03 1.86 -8.26
CA ASP A 330 6.82 1.13 -9.25
C ASP A 330 6.34 -0.31 -9.30
N LEU A 331 5.84 -0.73 -10.46
CA LEU A 331 5.32 -2.07 -10.68
C LEU A 331 6.27 -2.85 -11.58
N LEU A 332 6.88 -3.90 -11.05
CA LEU A 332 7.67 -4.84 -11.84
C LEU A 332 6.74 -5.91 -12.41
N PHE A 333 6.49 -5.84 -13.71
CA PHE A 333 5.77 -6.87 -14.44
C PHE A 333 6.68 -8.04 -14.77
N LYS A 334 6.23 -9.24 -14.43
CA LYS A 334 6.95 -10.49 -14.70
C LYS A 334 6.53 -11.01 -16.08
N PRO A 335 7.46 -11.63 -16.84
CA PRO A 335 7.10 -12.27 -18.10
C PRO A 335 6.03 -13.34 -17.86
N ILE A 336 5.06 -13.43 -18.77
CA ILE A 336 4.08 -14.52 -18.77
C ILE A 336 4.84 -15.85 -18.88
N SER A 337 4.96 -16.57 -17.77
CA SER A 337 5.43 -17.96 -17.81
C SER A 337 4.31 -18.81 -18.37
N ILE A 338 4.36 -19.07 -19.69
CA ILE A 338 3.50 -20.06 -20.33
C ILE A 338 3.85 -21.41 -19.69
N ASN A 339 3.06 -21.82 -18.71
CA ASN A 339 3.20 -23.13 -18.10
C ASN A 339 2.65 -24.17 -19.10
N THR A 340 3.54 -24.68 -19.96
CA THR A 340 3.24 -25.68 -21.00
C THR A 340 2.65 -26.99 -20.44
N SER A 341 2.63 -27.17 -19.12
CA SER A 341 2.03 -28.32 -18.45
C SER A 341 0.49 -28.33 -18.47
N ARG A 342 -0.20 -27.19 -18.68
CA ARG A 342 -1.68 -27.18 -18.87
C ARG A 342 -2.12 -27.51 -20.29
N LEU A 343 -1.27 -27.32 -21.30
CA LEU A 343 -1.57 -27.66 -22.70
C LEU A 343 -1.65 -29.18 -22.96
N PHE A 344 -1.10 -30.01 -22.07
CA PHE A 344 -1.15 -31.47 -22.19
C PHE A 344 -2.24 -32.15 -21.31
N ALA A 345 -2.98 -31.39 -20.51
CA ALA A 345 -4.05 -31.92 -19.66
C ALA A 345 -5.44 -31.89 -20.35
N VAL A 346 -5.59 -31.19 -21.47
CA VAL A 346 -6.82 -31.15 -22.28
C VAL A 346 -6.57 -31.91 -23.59
N GLY A 347 -6.55 -33.23 -23.52
CA GLY A 347 -6.21 -34.04 -24.69
C GLY A 347 -6.41 -35.53 -24.51
N ARG A 348 -7.44 -35.97 -23.78
CA ARG A 348 -7.90 -37.36 -23.81
C ARG A 348 -9.39 -37.46 -23.49
N SER A 349 -10.21 -37.20 -24.50
CA SER A 349 -11.53 -37.83 -24.61
C SER A 349 -11.95 -37.93 -26.08
N THR A 350 -11.95 -39.19 -26.53
CA THR A 350 -12.85 -39.86 -27.49
C THR A 350 -12.96 -39.42 -28.99
N THR A 351 -12.53 -40.38 -29.82
CA THR A 351 -13.18 -40.90 -31.04
C THR A 351 -13.04 -40.12 -32.36
N ALA A 352 -12.16 -40.63 -33.24
CA ALA A 352 -12.41 -40.66 -34.68
C ALA A 352 -11.62 -41.79 -35.36
N THR A 353 -12.35 -42.76 -35.91
CA THR A 353 -11.86 -43.87 -36.72
C THR A 353 -11.89 -43.47 -38.20
N ARG A 354 -10.75 -43.50 -38.90
CA ARG A 354 -10.52 -44.11 -40.25
C ARG A 354 -9.38 -43.45 -41.05
N LEU A 355 -8.42 -44.31 -41.41
CA LEU A 355 -7.74 -44.52 -42.71
C LEU A 355 -7.04 -43.33 -43.40
N PHE A 356 -5.71 -43.42 -43.60
CA PHE A 356 -5.05 -43.66 -44.90
C PHE A 356 -3.51 -43.89 -44.76
N THR A 357 -3.07 -45.08 -45.22
CA THR A 357 -1.83 -45.44 -45.97
C THR A 357 -0.38 -45.16 -45.50
N LYS A 358 0.34 -46.28 -45.26
CA LYS A 358 1.71 -46.72 -45.71
C LYS A 358 2.97 -45.82 -45.54
N ALA A 359 3.80 -46.19 -44.55
CA ALA A 359 5.22 -46.67 -44.57
C ALA A 359 6.32 -45.97 -45.44
N PRO A 360 7.64 -46.02 -45.08
CA PRO A 360 8.31 -47.03 -44.25
C PRO A 360 9.31 -46.55 -43.17
N ALA A 361 9.81 -47.56 -42.45
CA ALA A 361 10.62 -47.57 -41.25
C ALA A 361 12.08 -47.11 -41.42
N LEU A 362 12.66 -46.63 -40.31
CA LEU A 362 14.10 -46.67 -40.03
C LEU A 362 14.30 -47.11 -38.57
N THR A 363 15.07 -48.18 -38.44
CA THR A 363 15.49 -48.88 -37.23
C THR A 363 16.71 -48.23 -36.60
N SER A 364 16.79 -48.14 -35.27
CA SER A 364 17.99 -48.59 -34.52
C SER A 364 17.81 -48.54 -32.99
N SER A 365 18.10 -49.71 -32.40
CA SER A 365 18.78 -49.96 -31.12
C SER A 365 18.21 -49.46 -29.78
N SER A 366 17.77 -50.48 -29.03
CA SER A 366 17.78 -50.64 -27.57
C SER A 366 18.94 -50.00 -26.81
N ILE A 367 18.67 -49.51 -25.59
CA ILE A 367 19.33 -49.93 -24.35
C ILE A 367 18.28 -49.83 -23.23
N ALA A 368 18.04 -50.94 -22.56
CA ALA A 368 17.27 -51.04 -21.33
C ALA A 368 18.25 -51.13 -20.16
N THR A 369 18.00 -50.37 -19.09
CA THR A 369 18.52 -50.70 -17.77
C THR A 369 17.46 -50.42 -16.71
N LYS A 370 17.36 -51.39 -15.82
CA LYS A 370 16.31 -51.68 -14.85
C LYS A 370 16.85 -51.33 -13.45
N LEU A 371 15.94 -51.33 -12.48
CA LEU A 371 16.14 -51.40 -11.01
C LEU A 371 16.27 -50.05 -10.30
N SER A 372 15.65 -49.80 -9.14
CA SER A 372 14.80 -50.63 -8.26
C SER A 372 14.12 -49.73 -7.21
N LYS A 373 12.90 -50.09 -6.81
CA LYS A 373 12.20 -49.63 -5.60
C LYS A 373 12.86 -50.20 -4.34
N VAL A 374 12.93 -49.45 -3.24
CA VAL A 374 12.71 -49.96 -1.86
C VAL A 374 12.13 -48.84 -0.98
N SER A 375 11.22 -49.25 -0.11
CA SER A 375 10.28 -48.54 0.77
C SER A 375 10.76 -48.30 2.20
N ILE A 376 10.21 -47.22 2.81
CA ILE A 376 9.80 -46.87 4.21
C ILE A 376 10.14 -47.87 5.36
N PRO A 377 10.31 -47.39 6.61
CA PRO A 377 9.14 -47.39 7.51
C PRO A 377 8.99 -46.17 8.44
N LEU A 378 7.71 -45.98 8.81
CA LEU A 378 7.12 -45.06 9.77
C LEU A 378 7.09 -45.73 11.16
N VAL A 379 7.45 -45.03 12.23
CA VAL A 379 7.07 -45.38 13.62
C VAL A 379 6.84 -44.08 14.40
N GLY A 380 5.63 -43.94 14.98
CA GLY A 380 5.27 -42.85 15.88
C GLY A 380 5.50 -43.20 17.36
N VAL A 381 5.16 -42.25 18.25
CA VAL A 381 4.58 -42.39 19.62
C VAL A 381 5.03 -41.23 20.54
N SER A 382 4.06 -40.35 20.82
CA SER A 382 3.64 -39.65 22.06
C SER A 382 4.60 -39.01 23.10
N LEU A 383 4.16 -37.82 23.55
CA LEU A 383 4.12 -37.22 24.91
C LEU A 383 5.36 -37.22 25.83
N GLY A 384 5.69 -36.04 26.37
CA GLY A 384 6.38 -35.94 27.66
C GLY A 384 7.07 -34.62 27.95
N LEU A 385 6.64 -33.94 29.01
CA LEU A 385 7.14 -32.68 29.54
C LEU A 385 8.45 -32.84 30.35
N ALA A 386 9.36 -31.87 30.14
CA ALA A 386 10.14 -31.11 31.13
C ALA A 386 11.46 -31.64 31.79
N VAL A 387 12.41 -30.69 31.86
CA VAL A 387 13.54 -30.44 32.81
C VAL A 387 14.78 -31.35 32.79
N GLY A 388 15.98 -30.75 32.65
CA GLY A 388 17.19 -31.26 33.31
C GLY A 388 18.50 -31.20 32.50
N SER A 389 19.35 -30.24 32.87
CA SER A 389 20.71 -29.88 32.46
C SER A 389 21.85 -30.94 32.50
N THR A 390 22.72 -30.89 31.46
CA THR A 390 24.23 -30.87 31.49
C THR A 390 25.02 -32.19 31.85
N ILE A 391 26.21 -32.61 31.34
CA ILE A 391 27.38 -32.12 30.53
C ILE A 391 28.15 -33.35 29.93
N LEU A 392 29.01 -33.09 28.90
CA LEU A 392 30.27 -33.78 28.47
C LEU A 392 30.09 -34.84 27.36
N HIS A 393 30.90 -34.98 26.30
CA HIS A 393 32.29 -34.59 25.98
C HIS A 393 32.46 -34.72 24.44
N GLN A 394 33.21 -33.83 23.77
CA GLN A 394 33.72 -34.12 22.41
C GLN A 394 35.19 -33.68 22.29
N THR A 395 36.04 -34.64 21.95
CA THR A 395 37.46 -34.44 21.58
C THR A 395 37.61 -34.33 20.06
N LYS A 396 38.55 -33.45 19.68
CA LYS A 396 38.92 -32.94 18.35
C LYS A 396 39.58 -33.97 17.42
N LEU A 397 39.46 -33.73 16.11
CA LEU A 397 40.60 -33.73 15.17
C LEU A 397 40.44 -32.60 14.12
N HIS A 398 41.56 -31.94 13.80
CA HIS A 398 41.75 -30.67 13.07
C HIS A 398 41.76 -30.81 11.54
N ASN A 399 41.42 -29.71 10.85
CA ASN A 399 41.95 -29.41 9.51
C ASN A 399 42.28 -27.91 9.42
N ASP A 400 43.54 -27.59 9.12
CA ASP A 400 44.12 -26.24 9.06
C ASP A 400 43.99 -25.65 7.65
N TYR A 401 43.06 -24.70 7.45
CA TYR A 401 43.15 -23.70 6.37
C TYR A 401 42.29 -22.45 6.65
N ALA A 402 42.33 -21.90 7.88
CA ALA A 402 41.53 -20.72 8.24
C ALA A 402 42.21 -19.71 9.20
N ASN A 403 43.54 -19.77 9.39
CA ASN A 403 44.21 -18.98 10.43
C ASN A 403 45.00 -17.74 9.97
N GLN A 404 44.75 -17.23 8.75
CA GLN A 404 45.26 -15.89 8.36
C GLN A 404 44.16 -14.84 8.13
N VAL A 405 42.88 -15.22 8.09
CA VAL A 405 41.75 -14.27 7.98
C VAL A 405 41.21 -13.86 9.36
N ALA A 406 41.30 -14.75 10.37
CA ALA A 406 40.78 -14.48 11.72
C ALA A 406 41.59 -13.42 12.50
N LEU A 407 42.93 -13.40 12.36
CA LEU A 407 43.80 -12.46 13.08
C LEU A 407 43.69 -11.00 12.58
N ASN A 408 43.30 -10.80 11.32
CA ASN A 408 43.03 -9.45 10.78
C ASN A 408 41.57 -9.00 11.04
N ALA A 409 40.65 -9.94 11.28
CA ALA A 409 39.27 -9.64 11.64
C ALA A 409 39.13 -9.20 13.10
N GLU A 410 39.87 -9.80 14.03
CA GLU A 410 39.85 -9.39 15.45
C GLU A 410 40.46 -8.01 15.67
N LYS A 411 41.57 -7.68 14.99
CA LYS A 411 42.17 -6.34 15.07
C LYS A 411 41.26 -5.25 14.51
N LYS A 412 40.50 -5.54 13.45
CA LYS A 412 39.54 -4.61 12.85
C LYS A 412 38.23 -4.51 13.65
N ALA A 413 37.85 -5.57 14.37
CA ALA A 413 36.70 -5.57 15.28
C ALA A 413 36.98 -4.79 16.56
N GLN A 414 38.22 -4.82 17.08
CA GLN A 414 38.61 -4.07 18.28
C GLN A 414 38.70 -2.55 18.01
N ASP A 415 39.25 -2.16 16.86
CA ASP A 415 39.33 -0.76 16.39
C ASP A 415 37.93 -0.17 16.05
N LEU A 416 36.97 -1.04 15.69
CA LEU A 416 35.57 -0.69 15.48
C LEU A 416 34.80 -0.57 16.80
N ASN A 417 35.11 -1.42 17.79
CA ASN A 417 34.47 -1.38 19.11
C ASN A 417 34.90 -0.15 19.92
N ASP A 418 36.15 0.30 19.78
CA ASP A 418 36.65 1.53 20.41
C ASP A 418 36.04 2.79 19.73
N LYS A 419 35.69 2.72 18.44
CA LYS A 419 34.93 3.78 17.75
C LYS A 419 33.42 3.78 18.05
N ILE A 420 32.84 2.60 18.30
CA ILE A 420 31.41 2.44 18.65
C ILE A 420 31.16 2.87 20.11
N THR A 421 32.13 2.66 21.01
CA THR A 421 32.02 3.13 22.41
C THR A 421 32.15 4.66 22.52
N ALA A 422 32.71 5.33 21.51
CA ALA A 422 32.85 6.79 21.47
C ALA A 422 31.65 7.53 20.84
N THR A 423 30.62 6.82 20.34
CA THR A 423 29.47 7.48 19.69
C THR A 423 28.13 6.84 20.10
N THR A 424 27.88 6.72 21.39
CA THR A 424 26.50 6.64 21.91
C THR A 424 25.90 8.04 21.86
N SER A 425 25.26 8.39 20.73
CA SER A 425 24.39 9.56 20.69
C SER A 425 23.19 9.29 21.60
N THR A 426 23.21 9.85 22.80
CA THR A 426 22.01 9.95 23.65
C THR A 426 20.91 10.67 22.87
N SER A 427 19.66 10.22 23.01
CA SER A 427 18.53 10.91 22.37
C SER A 427 18.51 12.36 22.86
N LYS A 428 18.27 13.31 21.95
CA LYS A 428 18.24 14.77 22.22
C LYS A 428 17.26 15.15 23.33
N TYR A 429 16.34 14.25 23.72
CA TYR A 429 15.27 14.48 24.68
C TYR A 429 15.43 13.69 25.99
N ASP A 430 16.42 12.79 26.11
CA ASP A 430 16.64 11.95 27.32
C ASP A 430 17.16 12.75 28.54
N GLY A 431 17.37 14.06 28.39
CA GLY A 431 17.85 14.98 29.43
C GLY A 431 16.89 16.11 29.80
N ALA A 432 15.67 16.14 29.26
CA ALA A 432 14.67 17.14 29.66
C ALA A 432 14.39 17.06 31.18
N PHE A 433 14.14 18.20 31.84
CA PHE A 433 14.01 18.31 33.31
C PHE A 433 15.26 17.94 34.12
N GLY A 434 16.45 18.22 33.57
CA GLY A 434 17.73 18.09 34.30
C GLY A 434 18.16 16.64 34.56
N GLY A 435 17.82 15.73 33.64
CA GLY A 435 18.17 14.30 33.73
C GLY A 435 17.41 13.52 34.81
N LYS A 436 16.40 14.14 35.44
CA LYS A 436 15.57 13.48 36.47
C LYS A 436 14.38 12.71 35.89
N LEU A 437 14.03 12.97 34.63
CA LEU A 437 12.92 12.33 33.94
C LEU A 437 13.38 11.83 32.58
N ASN A 438 13.21 10.54 32.33
CA ASN A 438 13.50 9.91 31.06
C ASN A 438 12.21 9.80 30.23
N TYR A 439 12.24 10.33 29.01
CA TYR A 439 11.07 10.37 28.12
C TYR A 439 10.56 8.97 27.73
N GLN A 440 11.47 8.03 27.50
CA GLN A 440 11.12 6.65 27.17
C GLN A 440 10.41 5.97 28.35
N GLU A 441 10.90 6.18 29.58
CA GLU A 441 10.27 5.65 30.79
C GLU A 441 8.87 6.24 31.00
N LEU A 442 8.69 7.54 30.72
CA LEU A 442 7.39 8.24 30.75
C LEU A 442 6.41 7.64 29.72
N SER A 443 6.83 7.48 28.46
CA SER A 443 5.98 6.93 27.40
C SER A 443 5.56 5.48 27.68
N ILE A 444 6.51 4.66 28.16
CA ILE A 444 6.24 3.28 28.52
C ILE A 444 5.25 3.23 29.70
N GLY A 445 5.43 4.07 30.72
CA GLY A 445 4.51 4.18 31.86
C GLY A 445 3.09 4.50 31.43
N SER A 446 2.90 5.54 30.62
CA SER A 446 1.57 5.91 30.09
C SER A 446 0.91 4.78 29.29
N MET A 447 1.64 4.15 28.37
CA MET A 447 1.08 3.08 27.53
C MET A 447 0.63 1.88 28.35
N PHE A 448 1.47 1.38 29.27
CA PHE A 448 1.10 0.28 30.14
C PHE A 448 -0.02 0.65 31.11
N GLY A 449 -0.04 1.89 31.59
CA GLY A 449 -1.10 2.41 32.45
C GLY A 449 -2.47 2.36 31.77
N VAL A 450 -2.57 2.86 30.53
CA VAL A 450 -3.83 2.81 29.75
C VAL A 450 -4.30 1.37 29.55
N ILE A 451 -3.41 0.47 29.11
CA ILE A 451 -3.77 -0.93 28.85
C ILE A 451 -4.27 -1.60 30.13
N ALA A 452 -3.53 -1.47 31.23
CA ALA A 452 -3.93 -2.07 32.51
C ALA A 452 -5.22 -1.44 33.05
N GLY A 453 -5.39 -0.13 32.89
CA GLY A 453 -6.58 0.60 33.33
C GLY A 453 -7.84 0.15 32.60
N LEU A 454 -7.79 0.04 31.27
CA LEU A 454 -8.92 -0.44 30.46
C LEU A 454 -9.34 -1.87 30.79
N VAL A 455 -8.36 -2.74 31.12
CA VAL A 455 -8.64 -4.13 31.50
C VAL A 455 -9.28 -4.19 32.89
N VAL A 456 -8.74 -3.46 33.85
CA VAL A 456 -9.20 -3.50 35.25
C VAL A 456 -10.51 -2.72 35.45
N GLY A 457 -10.68 -1.58 34.78
CA GLY A 457 -11.88 -0.75 34.86
C GLY A 457 -13.15 -1.46 34.37
N LYS A 458 -13.02 -2.37 33.40
CA LYS A 458 -14.14 -3.20 32.92
C LYS A 458 -14.63 -4.24 33.93
N LEU A 459 -13.86 -4.55 34.97
CA LEU A 459 -14.21 -5.59 35.95
C LEU A 459 -15.01 -5.03 37.14
N SER A 460 -14.52 -3.97 37.79
CA SER A 460 -15.22 -3.23 38.86
C SER A 460 -14.36 -2.08 39.39
N SER A 461 -14.98 -0.99 39.84
CA SER A 461 -14.30 0.09 40.58
C SER A 461 -13.63 -0.40 41.87
N VAL A 462 -14.19 -1.43 42.54
CA VAL A 462 -13.57 -2.05 43.72
C VAL A 462 -12.26 -2.76 43.36
N ILE A 463 -12.23 -3.43 42.20
CA ILE A 463 -11.04 -4.14 41.70
C ILE A 463 -9.96 -3.14 41.27
N MET A 464 -10.34 -1.99 40.72
CA MET A 464 -9.41 -0.89 40.43
C MET A 464 -8.68 -0.42 41.70
N PHE A 465 -9.41 -0.06 42.76
CA PHE A 465 -8.79 0.39 44.01
C PHE A 465 -7.94 -0.71 44.66
N ALA A 466 -8.40 -1.97 44.63
CA ALA A 466 -7.63 -3.10 45.13
C ALA A 466 -6.33 -3.32 44.34
N SER A 467 -6.36 -3.21 43.01
CA SER A 467 -5.20 -3.37 42.13
C SER A 467 -4.18 -2.25 42.32
N LEU A 468 -4.65 -1.00 42.43
CA LEU A 468 -3.77 0.14 42.70
C LEU A 468 -3.15 0.07 44.10
N ALA A 469 -3.93 -0.30 45.12
CA ALA A 469 -3.42 -0.49 46.49
C ALA A 469 -2.40 -1.63 46.56
N PHE A 470 -2.63 -2.74 45.86
CA PHE A 470 -1.68 -3.84 45.75
C PHE A 470 -0.38 -3.41 45.07
N TYR A 471 -0.47 -2.69 43.95
CA TYR A 471 0.69 -2.13 43.24
C TYR A 471 1.54 -1.23 44.15
N LEU A 472 0.92 -0.26 44.81
CA LEU A 472 1.61 0.67 45.72
C LEU A 472 2.19 -0.04 46.94
N SER A 473 1.52 -1.07 47.45
CA SER A 473 2.01 -1.89 48.57
C SER A 473 3.27 -2.65 48.17
N LEU A 474 3.31 -3.25 46.98
CA LEU A 474 4.51 -3.92 46.47
C LEU A 474 5.68 -2.94 46.31
N GLN A 475 5.43 -1.74 45.79
CA GLN A 475 6.45 -0.70 45.68
C GLN A 475 6.98 -0.27 47.05
N PHE A 476 6.10 -0.04 48.01
CA PHE A 476 6.46 0.35 49.36
C PHE A 476 7.32 -0.72 50.04
N LEU A 477 6.92 -2.00 49.94
CA LEU A 477 7.65 -3.13 50.53
C LEU A 477 9.03 -3.32 49.87
N ASN A 478 9.12 -3.17 48.54
CA ASN A 478 10.40 -3.20 47.83
C ASN A 478 11.31 -2.02 48.23
N SER A 479 10.77 -0.79 48.37
CA SER A 479 11.57 0.38 48.79
C SER A 479 12.14 0.28 50.20
N ARG A 480 11.55 -0.58 51.05
CA ARG A 480 12.02 -0.87 52.42
C ARG A 480 12.92 -2.09 52.49
N ASN A 481 13.25 -2.71 51.35
CA ASN A 481 13.98 -3.98 51.25
C ASN A 481 13.34 -5.13 52.06
N ILE A 482 12.02 -5.09 52.25
CA ILE A 482 11.28 -6.13 52.99
C ILE A 482 11.02 -7.35 52.09
N ILE A 483 10.77 -7.10 50.80
CA ILE A 483 10.60 -8.12 49.77
C ILE A 483 11.64 -7.87 48.68
N SER A 484 12.29 -8.93 48.20
CA SER A 484 13.04 -8.92 46.95
C SER A 484 12.31 -9.84 45.96
N LEU A 485 11.82 -9.27 44.87
CA LEU A 485 11.16 -10.03 43.81
C LEU A 485 12.23 -10.54 42.83
N PRO A 486 12.45 -11.86 42.70
CA PRO A 486 13.56 -12.42 41.93
C PRO A 486 13.28 -12.52 40.43
N PHE A 487 12.41 -11.66 39.89
CA PHE A 487 12.19 -11.59 38.44
C PHE A 487 12.94 -10.40 37.87
N THR A 488 13.93 -10.66 37.03
CA THR A 488 14.47 -9.69 36.09
C THR A 488 14.05 -10.17 34.71
N LYS A 489 13.01 -9.53 34.17
CA LYS A 489 12.60 -9.79 32.79
C LYS A 489 13.17 -8.65 31.95
N VAL A 490 14.16 -9.00 31.16
CA VAL A 490 14.84 -8.08 30.26
C VAL A 490 14.15 -8.12 28.92
N ILE A 491 13.64 -6.99 28.45
CA ILE A 491 13.02 -6.86 27.13
C ILE A 491 13.92 -5.99 26.27
N LYS A 492 14.27 -6.49 25.08
CA LYS A 492 14.99 -5.72 24.08
C LYS A 492 13.97 -4.92 23.26
N VAL A 493 14.02 -3.60 23.37
CA VAL A 493 13.19 -2.68 22.58
C VAL A 493 14.14 -1.85 21.73
N GLY A 494 14.19 -2.15 20.43
CA GLY A 494 15.16 -1.55 19.50
C GLY A 494 16.61 -1.91 19.85
N SER A 495 17.46 -0.90 20.02
CA SER A 495 18.87 -1.04 20.41
C SER A 495 19.09 -1.11 21.93
N GLN A 496 18.04 -0.90 22.74
CA GLN A 496 18.15 -0.84 24.19
C GLN A 496 17.62 -2.08 24.89
N VAL A 497 18.20 -2.35 26.06
CA VAL A 497 17.91 -3.49 26.92
C VAL A 497 17.24 -2.92 28.17
N ILE A 498 15.94 -3.17 28.35
CA ILE A 498 15.15 -2.63 29.45
C ILE A 498 14.95 -3.71 30.51
N ASP A 499 15.37 -3.45 31.75
CA ASP A 499 15.03 -4.27 32.90
C ASP A 499 13.66 -3.83 33.46
N ILE A 500 12.64 -4.68 33.31
CA ILE A 500 11.28 -4.37 33.78
C ILE A 500 11.26 -4.16 35.30
N ARG A 501 12.09 -4.87 36.07
CA ARG A 501 12.09 -4.72 37.53
C ARG A 501 12.59 -3.34 37.91
N GLU A 502 13.72 -2.94 37.35
CA GLU A 502 14.28 -1.60 37.57
C GLU A 502 13.26 -0.52 37.15
N MET A 503 12.63 -0.71 35.99
CA MET A 503 11.64 0.22 35.46
C MET A 503 10.41 0.39 36.38
N VAL A 504 9.83 -0.71 36.87
CA VAL A 504 8.61 -0.68 37.69
C VAL A 504 8.87 -0.24 39.14
N PHE A 505 10.04 -0.57 39.70
CA PHE A 505 10.30 -0.34 41.13
C PHE A 505 11.25 0.82 41.42
N GLU A 506 12.08 1.22 40.46
CA GLU A 506 13.18 2.16 40.70
C GLU A 506 13.08 3.44 39.86
N LYS A 507 12.22 3.49 38.82
CA LYS A 507 12.06 4.66 37.94
C LYS A 507 10.79 5.48 38.26
N PRO A 508 10.92 6.70 38.82
CA PRO A 508 9.77 7.56 39.13
C PRO A 508 8.98 8.03 37.89
N SER A 509 9.70 8.30 36.80
CA SER A 509 9.19 8.64 35.45
C SER A 509 8.13 7.65 34.95
N PHE A 510 8.43 6.35 35.01
CA PHE A 510 7.50 5.28 34.67
C PHE A 510 6.33 5.23 35.66
N ASN A 511 6.61 5.29 36.96
CA ASN A 511 5.60 5.09 38.00
C ASN A 511 4.52 6.16 38.04
N ILE A 512 4.92 7.43 37.92
CA ILE A 512 3.98 8.55 37.96
C ILE A 512 3.03 8.50 36.77
N THR A 513 3.57 8.27 35.57
CA THR A 513 2.78 8.20 34.34
C THR A 513 1.90 6.96 34.26
N PHE A 514 2.40 5.82 34.73
CA PHE A 514 1.63 4.58 34.84
C PHE A 514 0.41 4.76 35.75
N ILE A 515 0.59 5.30 36.96
CA ILE A 515 -0.52 5.49 37.91
C ILE A 515 -1.56 6.46 37.35
N LEU A 516 -1.13 7.60 36.80
CA LEU A 516 -2.05 8.59 36.23
C LEU A 516 -2.86 8.01 35.06
N ALA A 517 -2.19 7.33 34.12
CA ALA A 517 -2.85 6.72 32.98
C ALA A 517 -3.74 5.54 33.39
N PHE A 518 -3.34 4.75 34.37
CA PHE A 518 -4.14 3.66 34.91
C PHE A 518 -5.44 4.17 35.54
N VAL A 519 -5.36 5.18 36.41
CA VAL A 519 -6.54 5.75 37.06
C VAL A 519 -7.47 6.40 36.03
N LEU A 520 -6.92 7.15 35.07
CA LEU A 520 -7.71 7.79 34.01
C LEU A 520 -8.41 6.78 33.10
N ALA A 521 -7.79 5.62 32.82
CA ALA A 521 -8.36 4.60 31.94
C ALA A 521 -9.26 3.59 32.68
N ALA A 522 -9.11 3.46 34.00
CA ALA A 522 -9.92 2.57 34.83
C ALA A 522 -11.17 3.23 35.43
N TYR A 523 -11.18 4.57 35.50
CA TYR A 523 -12.33 5.40 35.86
C TYR A 523 -13.24 5.57 34.64
#